data_AF-A0A2G9NGK0-F1
#
_entry.id   AF-A0A2G9NGK0-F1
#
_cell.length_a   1.000
_cell.length_b   1.000
_cell.length_c   1.000
_cell.angle_alpha   90.00
_cell.angle_beta   90.00
_cell.angle_gamma   90.00
#
_symmetry.space_group_name_H-M   'P 1'
#
loop_
_entity.id
_entity.type
_entity.pdbx_description
1 polymer ?
#
loop_
_entity_poly.entity_id
_entity_poly.type
_entity_poly.pdbx_seq_one_letter_code
_entity_poly.pdbx_strand_id
1 'polypeptide(L)'
;MKNENRVYIVGLLISLIIIFMSQGILADESPALLYAHDVIVPKTNNLDLQGSHKINLNLGSSSYSYKIRLPRGTNNLQPNLELFYSSLNVLDKPNILGGGWKISENYIKRSTNKSFSYIGDDEFKFNITDGTGATVAWLGSEGNIVLKGTCTSGGTCTAPANSFIIKDSTGDTKAFIDSDGNLCIESATSCEASSEQTSCTSPNDSFIVKDDAGNEVIVIDSTNGNLCSTGGIYESSTP
;
A
#
# COMPACT_ATOMS: atom_id res chain seq x y z
N MET A 1 38.68 -51.87 -7.61
CA MET A 1 37.95 -50.71 -7.04
C MET A 1 37.23 -49.80 -8.06
N LYS A 2 37.52 -49.81 -9.37
CA LYS A 2 36.86 -48.87 -10.33
C LYS A 2 35.50 -49.35 -10.90
N ASN A 3 35.20 -50.65 -10.83
CA ASN A 3 33.97 -51.22 -11.39
C ASN A 3 32.79 -51.25 -10.41
N GLU A 4 33.02 -51.31 -9.12
CA GLU A 4 31.94 -51.37 -8.13
C GLU A 4 31.16 -50.03 -8.07
N ASN A 5 31.86 -48.89 -8.10
CA ASN A 5 31.21 -47.57 -8.11
C ASN A 5 30.35 -47.32 -9.36
N ARG A 6 30.64 -47.97 -10.50
CA ARG A 6 29.82 -47.84 -11.71
C ARG A 6 28.46 -48.52 -11.57
N VAL A 7 28.41 -49.63 -10.85
CA VAL A 7 27.16 -50.37 -10.62
C VAL A 7 26.23 -49.56 -9.71
N TYR A 8 26.77 -48.94 -8.66
CA TYR A 8 25.98 -48.09 -7.76
C TYR A 8 25.43 -46.83 -8.43
N ILE A 9 26.23 -46.17 -9.28
CA ILE A 9 25.79 -44.96 -10.00
C ILE A 9 24.69 -45.27 -11.01
N VAL A 10 24.80 -46.39 -11.74
CA VAL A 10 23.76 -46.79 -12.70
C VAL A 10 22.48 -47.21 -11.97
N GLY A 11 22.59 -47.92 -10.84
CA GLY A 11 21.44 -48.27 -10.00
C GLY A 11 20.70 -47.03 -9.46
N LEU A 12 21.44 -46.01 -9.02
CA LEU A 12 20.87 -44.78 -8.47
C LEU A 12 20.18 -43.93 -9.55
N LEU A 13 20.74 -43.88 -10.77
CA LEU A 13 20.11 -43.21 -11.91
C LEU A 13 18.79 -43.89 -12.34
N ILE A 14 18.76 -45.22 -12.38
CA ILE A 14 17.54 -45.97 -12.72
C ILE A 14 16.46 -45.76 -11.64
N SER A 15 16.85 -45.76 -10.36
CA SER A 15 15.95 -45.44 -9.25
C SER A 15 15.34 -44.04 -9.38
N LEU A 16 16.13 -43.02 -9.74
CA LEU A 16 15.64 -41.65 -9.89
C LEU A 16 14.65 -41.50 -11.04
N ILE A 17 14.88 -42.20 -12.15
CA ILE A 17 14.00 -42.19 -13.32
C ILE A 17 12.64 -42.84 -12.99
N ILE A 18 12.62 -43.91 -12.20
CA ILE A 18 11.37 -44.57 -11.77
C ILE A 18 10.56 -43.65 -10.84
N ILE A 19 11.23 -42.92 -9.94
CA ILE A 19 10.57 -41.96 -9.04
C ILE A 19 9.95 -40.81 -9.86
N PHE A 20 10.65 -40.28 -10.86
CA PHE A 20 10.11 -39.23 -11.72
C PHE A 20 8.94 -39.69 -12.60
N MET A 21 8.95 -40.93 -13.09
CA MET A 21 7.83 -41.47 -13.87
C MET A 21 6.57 -41.76 -13.03
N SER A 22 6.71 -42.02 -11.72
CA SER A 22 5.55 -42.24 -10.84
C SER A 22 4.75 -40.97 -10.51
N GLN A 23 5.25 -39.78 -10.80
CA GLN A 23 4.57 -38.51 -10.51
C GLN A 23 3.55 -38.12 -11.62
N GLY A 24 3.43 -38.92 -12.69
CA GLY A 24 2.69 -38.55 -13.90
C GLY A 24 1.22 -38.95 -13.98
N ILE A 25 0.62 -39.59 -12.96
CA ILE A 25 -0.77 -40.06 -13.06
C ILE A 25 -1.52 -39.76 -11.76
N LEU A 26 -1.93 -38.51 -11.55
CA LEU A 26 -3.16 -38.12 -10.84
C LEU A 26 -3.49 -36.66 -11.23
N ALA A 27 -3.65 -36.40 -12.53
CA ALA A 27 -4.59 -35.36 -12.93
C ALA A 27 -5.96 -36.04 -12.90
N ASP A 28 -6.53 -36.15 -11.71
CA ASP A 28 -7.96 -36.39 -11.58
C ASP A 28 -8.63 -35.22 -12.30
N GLU A 29 -9.21 -35.48 -13.47
CA GLU A 29 -10.18 -34.59 -14.09
C GLU A 29 -11.40 -34.60 -13.16
N SER A 30 -11.27 -33.95 -12.01
CA SER A 30 -12.41 -33.63 -11.16
C SER A 30 -13.41 -32.94 -12.09
N PRO A 31 -14.63 -33.46 -12.26
CA PRO A 31 -15.59 -32.89 -13.18
C PRO A 31 -15.83 -31.45 -12.74
N ALA A 32 -15.26 -30.52 -13.49
CA ALA A 32 -15.56 -29.12 -13.34
C ALA A 32 -17.07 -28.99 -13.51
N LEU A 33 -17.73 -28.49 -12.45
CA LEU A 33 -19.04 -27.85 -12.47
C LEU A 33 -20.27 -28.79 -12.38
N LEU A 34 -20.52 -29.35 -11.20
CA LEU A 34 -21.90 -29.68 -10.76
C LEU A 34 -22.50 -28.62 -9.81
N TYR A 35 -21.83 -27.46 -9.66
CA TYR A 35 -22.34 -26.30 -8.91
C TYR A 35 -22.64 -25.10 -9.82
N ALA A 36 -22.69 -25.31 -11.13
CA ALA A 36 -23.40 -24.39 -12.02
C ALA A 36 -24.90 -24.59 -11.80
N HIS A 37 -25.42 -24.09 -10.68
CA HIS A 37 -26.85 -23.84 -10.60
C HIS A 37 -27.13 -22.76 -11.64
N ASP A 38 -27.80 -23.15 -12.73
CA ASP A 38 -28.48 -22.18 -13.57
C ASP A 38 -29.33 -21.33 -12.63
N VAL A 39 -29.10 -20.01 -12.64
CA VAL A 39 -29.85 -19.09 -11.80
C VAL A 39 -31.29 -19.12 -12.30
N ILE A 40 -32.14 -19.91 -11.64
CA ILE A 40 -33.57 -19.94 -11.93
C ILE A 40 -34.16 -18.67 -11.34
N VAL A 41 -34.22 -17.61 -12.15
CA VAL A 41 -34.99 -16.42 -11.79
C VAL A 41 -36.46 -16.72 -12.05
N PRO A 42 -37.35 -16.67 -11.04
CA PRO A 42 -38.77 -16.92 -11.24
C PRO A 42 -39.32 -15.97 -12.32
N LYS A 43 -39.86 -16.55 -13.40
CA LYS A 43 -40.56 -15.78 -14.46
C LYS A 43 -41.93 -15.33 -13.97
N THR A 44 -41.96 -14.46 -12.97
CA THR A 44 -43.19 -13.79 -12.55
C THR A 44 -43.29 -12.46 -13.32
N ASN A 45 -44.41 -12.21 -13.99
CA ASN A 45 -44.78 -10.92 -14.59
C ASN A 45 -43.94 -10.42 -15.79
N ASN A 46 -43.67 -11.25 -16.80
CA ASN A 46 -42.98 -10.81 -18.02
C ASN A 46 -41.64 -10.08 -17.77
N LEU A 47 -40.94 -10.45 -16.68
CA LEU A 47 -39.64 -9.88 -16.36
C LEU A 47 -38.62 -10.34 -17.42
N ASP A 48 -38.40 -9.51 -18.42
CA ASP A 48 -37.38 -9.71 -19.45
C ASP A 48 -36.01 -9.35 -18.86
N LEU A 49 -35.33 -10.37 -18.36
CA LEU A 49 -33.97 -10.25 -17.83
C LEU A 49 -33.00 -10.11 -18.98
N GLN A 50 -32.92 -8.91 -19.57
CA GLN A 50 -31.91 -8.57 -20.57
C GLN A 50 -30.52 -8.32 -19.94
N GLY A 51 -30.12 -9.19 -19.01
CA GLY A 51 -28.78 -9.18 -18.45
C GLY A 51 -27.78 -9.83 -19.40
N SER A 52 -26.52 -9.41 -19.32
CA SER A 52 -25.43 -10.10 -20.01
C SER A 52 -24.53 -10.79 -18.98
N HIS A 53 -24.35 -12.09 -19.13
CA HIS A 53 -23.42 -12.89 -18.35
C HIS A 53 -22.14 -13.12 -19.14
N LYS A 54 -20.98 -13.01 -18.48
CA LYS A 54 -19.68 -13.24 -19.10
C LYS A 54 -18.76 -13.96 -18.12
N ILE A 55 -18.07 -14.98 -18.60
CA ILE A 55 -17.01 -15.67 -17.87
C ILE A 55 -15.66 -15.19 -18.41
N ASN A 56 -14.75 -14.83 -17.52
CA ASN A 56 -13.35 -14.59 -17.84
C ASN A 56 -12.53 -15.83 -17.45
N LEU A 57 -12.16 -16.63 -18.46
CA LEU A 57 -11.42 -17.87 -18.26
C LEU A 57 -10.01 -17.65 -17.71
N ASN A 58 -9.39 -16.49 -17.98
CA ASN A 58 -8.03 -16.20 -17.51
C ASN A 58 -7.98 -15.90 -16.01
N LEU A 59 -9.03 -15.26 -15.48
CA LEU A 59 -9.12 -14.89 -14.06
C LEU A 59 -10.00 -15.84 -13.25
N GLY A 60 -10.61 -16.84 -13.90
CA GLY A 60 -11.59 -17.73 -13.26
C GLY A 60 -12.82 -17.00 -12.72
N SER A 61 -13.18 -15.84 -13.29
CA SER A 61 -14.20 -14.96 -12.73
C SER A 61 -15.49 -14.93 -13.55
N SER A 62 -16.62 -14.80 -12.87
CA SER A 62 -17.94 -14.59 -13.45
C SER A 62 -18.35 -13.12 -13.29
N SER A 63 -18.86 -12.52 -14.36
CA SER A 63 -19.41 -11.16 -14.37
C SER A 63 -20.83 -11.16 -14.91
N TYR A 64 -21.67 -10.29 -14.35
CA TYR A 64 -23.05 -10.11 -14.80
C TYR A 64 -23.37 -8.62 -14.89
N SER A 65 -24.11 -8.22 -15.90
CA SER A 65 -24.48 -6.82 -16.11
C SER A 65 -25.96 -6.67 -16.42
N TYR A 66 -26.62 -5.72 -15.76
CA TYR A 66 -28.06 -5.47 -15.89
C TYR A 66 -28.36 -3.98 -16.04
N LYS A 67 -28.90 -3.59 -17.19
CA LYS A 67 -29.27 -2.19 -17.47
C LYS A 67 -30.60 -1.84 -16.83
N ILE A 68 -30.61 -0.78 -16.02
CA ILE A 68 -31.81 -0.27 -15.37
C ILE A 68 -32.50 0.70 -16.33
N ARG A 69 -33.67 0.29 -16.86
CA ARG A 69 -34.48 1.15 -17.72
C ARG A 69 -35.37 2.05 -16.86
N LEU A 70 -35.07 3.33 -16.89
CA LEU A 70 -35.86 4.37 -16.23
C LEU A 70 -36.67 5.14 -17.28
N PRO A 71 -37.85 5.67 -16.93
CA PRO A 71 -38.57 6.57 -17.84
C PRO A 71 -37.75 7.85 -18.05
N ARG A 72 -37.94 8.49 -19.21
CA ARG A 72 -37.38 9.81 -19.47
C ARG A 72 -38.01 10.84 -18.51
N GLY A 73 -37.17 11.67 -17.93
CA GLY A 73 -37.58 12.80 -17.11
C GLY A 73 -37.79 14.08 -17.92
N THR A 74 -37.69 15.22 -17.25
CA THR A 74 -37.78 16.56 -17.86
C THR A 74 -36.71 16.73 -18.95
N ASN A 75 -37.05 17.45 -20.01
CA ASN A 75 -36.16 17.71 -21.16
C ASN A 75 -35.67 16.43 -21.86
N ASN A 76 -36.43 15.34 -21.80
CA ASN A 76 -36.06 14.03 -22.37
C ASN A 76 -34.76 13.45 -21.82
N LEU A 77 -34.30 13.90 -20.65
CA LEU A 77 -33.10 13.36 -20.02
C LEU A 77 -33.43 12.06 -19.29
N GLN A 78 -32.52 11.09 -19.38
CA GLN A 78 -32.62 9.81 -18.68
C GLN A 78 -31.21 9.40 -18.23
N PRO A 79 -31.03 8.98 -16.97
CA PRO A 79 -29.74 8.45 -16.54
C PRO A 79 -29.52 7.06 -17.17
N ASN A 80 -28.28 6.80 -17.58
CA ASN A 80 -27.86 5.49 -18.03
C ASN A 80 -27.27 4.74 -16.83
N LEU A 81 -28.12 3.94 -16.15
CA LEU A 81 -27.72 3.16 -14.98
C LEU A 81 -27.59 1.68 -15.33
N GLU A 82 -26.53 1.06 -14.84
CA GLU A 82 -26.21 -0.34 -15.01
C GLU A 82 -25.72 -0.93 -13.70
N LEU A 83 -26.28 -2.08 -13.33
CA LEU A 83 -25.88 -2.86 -12.18
C LEU A 83 -24.89 -3.93 -12.66
N PHE A 84 -23.68 -3.90 -12.11
CA PHE A 84 -22.60 -4.81 -12.43
C PHE A 84 -22.31 -5.74 -11.27
N TYR A 85 -22.07 -7.02 -11.55
CA TYR A 85 -21.55 -8.00 -10.61
C TYR A 85 -20.22 -8.54 -11.12
N SER A 86 -19.28 -8.77 -10.20
CA SER A 86 -18.05 -9.52 -10.45
C SER A 86 -17.75 -10.43 -9.28
N SER A 87 -17.53 -11.72 -9.55
CA SER A 87 -17.18 -12.71 -8.52
C SER A 87 -15.82 -12.43 -7.86
N LEU A 88 -14.91 -11.71 -8.53
CA LEU A 88 -13.62 -11.31 -7.94
C LEU A 88 -13.79 -10.32 -6.78
N ASN A 89 -14.86 -9.53 -6.81
CA ASN A 89 -15.08 -8.44 -5.86
C ASN A 89 -16.01 -8.86 -4.71
N VAL A 90 -16.31 -10.16 -4.55
CA VAL A 90 -17.24 -10.65 -3.52
C VAL A 90 -16.68 -10.42 -2.10
N LEU A 91 -15.36 -10.48 -1.96
CA LEU A 91 -14.66 -10.24 -0.69
C LEU A 91 -14.23 -8.78 -0.49
N ASP A 92 -14.47 -7.90 -1.48
CA ASP A 92 -14.28 -6.46 -1.29
C ASP A 92 -15.20 -5.96 -0.16
N LYS A 93 -14.88 -4.78 0.40
CA LYS A 93 -15.75 -4.11 1.37
C LYS A 93 -17.20 -4.05 0.83
N PRO A 94 -18.17 -4.65 1.53
CA PRO A 94 -19.55 -4.67 1.06
C PRO A 94 -20.07 -3.25 0.89
N ASN A 95 -20.78 -3.00 -0.21
CA ASN A 95 -21.56 -1.78 -0.38
C ASN A 95 -23.05 -2.05 -0.12
N ILE A 96 -23.88 -1.03 -0.30
CA ILE A 96 -25.33 -1.12 -0.06
C ILE A 96 -26.04 -2.15 -0.95
N LEU A 97 -25.43 -2.57 -2.06
CA LEU A 97 -25.96 -3.57 -2.99
C LEU A 97 -25.44 -4.99 -2.70
N GLY A 98 -24.53 -5.14 -1.74
CA GLY A 98 -23.90 -6.42 -1.36
C GLY A 98 -22.53 -6.65 -1.99
N GLY A 99 -21.88 -7.75 -1.60
CA GLY A 99 -20.57 -8.13 -2.10
C GLY A 99 -20.58 -8.43 -3.61
N GLY A 100 -19.55 -7.98 -4.33
CA GLY A 100 -19.42 -8.20 -5.77
C GLY A 100 -20.29 -7.31 -6.67
N TRP A 101 -21.34 -6.69 -6.14
CA TRP A 101 -22.24 -5.81 -6.89
C TRP A 101 -21.75 -4.36 -6.90
N LYS A 102 -21.95 -3.62 -7.98
CA LYS A 102 -21.64 -2.18 -8.14
C LYS A 102 -22.68 -1.56 -9.08
N ILE A 103 -22.99 -0.28 -8.92
CA ILE A 103 -23.86 0.48 -9.84
C ILE A 103 -23.00 1.49 -10.63
N SER A 104 -23.39 1.76 -11.87
CA SER A 104 -22.72 2.72 -12.75
C SER A 104 -22.94 4.16 -12.30
N GLU A 105 -22.16 4.60 -11.33
CA GLU A 105 -22.18 5.97 -10.85
C GLU A 105 -20.93 6.70 -11.33
N ASN A 106 -21.12 7.93 -11.81
CA ASN A 106 -20.01 8.86 -11.93
C ASN A 106 -19.67 9.34 -10.52
N TYR A 107 -18.44 9.14 -10.09
CA TYR A 107 -17.98 9.62 -8.80
C TYR A 107 -16.57 10.20 -8.95
N ILE A 108 -16.24 11.13 -8.06
CA ILE A 108 -14.87 11.55 -7.81
C ILE A 108 -14.44 10.85 -6.53
N LYS A 109 -13.41 10.01 -6.59
CA LYS A 109 -12.83 9.35 -5.41
C LYS A 109 -11.35 9.71 -5.35
N ARG A 110 -10.85 10.00 -4.15
CA ARG A 110 -9.40 10.08 -3.91
C ARG A 110 -8.77 8.70 -4.20
N SER A 111 -7.57 8.68 -4.77
CA SER A 111 -6.82 7.43 -4.93
C SER A 111 -6.62 6.80 -3.55
N THR A 112 -7.11 5.58 -3.35
CA THR A 112 -6.94 4.80 -2.12
C THR A 112 -5.93 3.67 -2.30
N ASN A 113 -5.18 3.64 -3.40
CA ASN A 113 -3.95 2.82 -3.52
C ASN A 113 -2.82 3.48 -2.71
N LYS A 114 -3.11 3.88 -1.47
CA LYS A 114 -2.17 4.54 -0.58
C LYS A 114 -1.43 3.46 0.21
N SER A 115 -0.22 3.14 -0.22
CA SER A 115 0.79 2.59 0.68
C SER A 115 1.46 3.76 1.41
N PHE A 116 1.89 3.56 2.64
CA PHE A 116 2.77 4.49 3.38
C PHE A 116 4.02 4.90 2.60
N SER A 117 4.32 4.17 1.50
CA SER A 117 5.49 4.26 0.63
C SER A 117 5.40 5.25 -0.56
N TYR A 118 4.34 6.06 -0.72
CA TYR A 118 4.21 6.97 -1.86
C TYR A 118 4.49 8.43 -1.48
N ILE A 119 5.70 8.93 -1.78
CA ILE A 119 6.17 10.30 -1.51
C ILE A 119 5.53 11.41 -2.37
N GLY A 120 4.64 11.04 -3.30
CA GLY A 120 4.11 11.94 -4.32
C GLY A 120 2.80 12.63 -3.96
N ASP A 121 2.23 12.36 -2.78
CA ASP A 121 0.97 12.96 -2.32
C ASP A 121 1.13 14.00 -1.20
N ASP A 122 2.34 14.25 -0.71
CA ASP A 122 2.63 15.40 0.16
C ASP A 122 2.41 16.73 -0.60
N GLU A 123 1.27 17.35 -0.35
CA GLU A 123 0.89 18.65 -0.93
C GLU A 123 1.78 19.78 -0.43
N PHE A 124 2.12 19.77 0.87
CA PHE A 124 2.97 20.78 1.50
C PHE A 124 4.26 20.15 2.05
N LYS A 125 5.39 20.83 1.81
CA LYS A 125 6.73 20.35 2.18
C LYS A 125 7.53 21.44 2.87
N PHE A 126 8.11 21.12 4.02
CA PHE A 126 9.15 21.92 4.65
C PHE A 126 10.51 21.46 4.11
N ASN A 127 11.09 22.25 3.20
CA ASN A 127 12.37 21.92 2.56
C ASN A 127 13.55 22.40 3.41
N ILE A 128 14.55 21.53 3.56
CA ILE A 128 15.84 21.84 4.17
C ILE A 128 16.88 21.83 3.06
N THR A 129 17.62 22.92 2.94
CA THR A 129 18.61 23.13 1.88
C THR A 129 20.02 23.21 2.43
N ASP A 130 21.00 22.80 1.62
CA ASP A 130 22.41 23.02 1.92
C ASP A 130 22.84 24.47 1.67
N GLY A 131 24.13 24.76 1.89
CA GLY A 131 24.72 26.09 1.67
C GLY A 131 24.75 26.55 0.20
N THR A 132 24.41 25.67 -0.76
CA THR A 132 24.26 26.00 -2.18
C THR A 132 22.80 26.30 -2.56
N GLY A 133 21.86 26.04 -1.65
CA GLY A 133 20.42 26.17 -1.87
C GLY A 133 19.77 24.91 -2.46
N ALA A 134 20.50 23.79 -2.56
CA ALA A 134 19.93 22.52 -3.02
C ALA A 134 19.16 21.85 -1.88
N THR A 135 17.97 21.32 -2.14
CA THR A 135 17.20 20.55 -1.15
C THR A 135 17.92 19.24 -0.82
N VAL A 136 18.15 19.01 0.46
CA VAL A 136 18.81 17.79 0.98
C VAL A 136 17.89 16.95 1.85
N ALA A 137 16.79 17.54 2.32
CA ALA A 137 15.69 16.82 2.95
C ALA A 137 14.39 17.61 2.84
N TRP A 138 13.27 16.92 2.99
CA TRP A 138 11.99 17.57 3.25
C TRP A 138 11.11 16.77 4.21
N LEU A 139 10.24 17.50 4.90
CA LEU A 139 9.23 16.96 5.81
C LEU A 139 7.84 17.32 5.27
N GLY A 140 7.03 16.32 5.02
CA GLY A 140 5.76 16.45 4.30
C GLY A 140 4.53 16.49 5.18
N SER A 141 3.45 17.11 4.69
CA SER A 141 2.17 17.24 5.39
C SER A 141 1.40 15.92 5.58
N GLU A 142 1.76 14.85 4.87
CA GLU A 142 1.20 13.50 5.08
C GLU A 142 2.08 12.66 6.04
N GLY A 143 3.13 13.26 6.59
CA GLY A 143 4.01 12.65 7.57
C GLY A 143 5.30 12.05 7.00
N ASN A 144 5.50 12.05 5.68
CA ASN A 144 6.70 11.50 5.08
C ASN A 144 7.94 12.37 5.36
N ILE A 145 9.09 11.72 5.57
CA ILE A 145 10.40 12.36 5.67
C ILE A 145 11.28 11.82 4.56
N VAL A 146 11.79 12.68 3.70
CA VAL A 146 12.68 12.28 2.61
C VAL A 146 14.05 12.91 2.80
N LEU A 147 15.06 12.06 2.73
CA LEU A 147 16.46 12.37 3.02
C LEU A 147 17.32 12.00 1.82
N LYS A 148 18.21 12.91 1.44
CA LYS A 148 19.30 12.60 0.51
C LYS A 148 20.32 11.66 1.15
N GLY A 149 20.53 11.81 2.46
CA GLY A 149 21.44 10.99 3.26
C GLY A 149 20.73 9.83 3.94
N THR A 150 21.23 9.48 5.12
CA THR A 150 20.71 8.40 5.95
C THR A 150 20.09 8.91 7.24
N CYS A 151 19.24 8.10 7.88
CA CYS A 151 18.71 8.32 9.21
C CYS A 151 19.48 7.46 10.22
N THR A 152 19.92 8.08 11.31
CA THR A 152 20.65 7.44 12.41
C THR A 152 19.99 7.77 13.74
N SER A 153 19.98 6.81 14.66
CA SER A 153 19.40 7.00 15.99
C SER A 153 20.14 6.21 17.08
N GLY A 154 19.79 6.45 18.35
CA GLY A 154 20.31 5.70 19.49
C GLY A 154 21.63 6.21 20.07
N GLY A 155 22.10 7.40 19.66
CA GLY A 155 23.34 8.01 20.14
C GLY A 155 23.22 9.53 20.33
N THR A 156 24.28 10.16 20.83
CA THR A 156 24.32 11.62 20.98
C THR A 156 24.50 12.30 19.62
N CYS A 157 23.61 13.23 19.28
CA CYS A 157 23.65 13.92 18.01
C CYS A 157 24.54 15.16 18.09
N THR A 158 25.77 15.07 17.58
CA THR A 158 26.66 16.25 17.44
C THR A 158 26.49 16.85 16.04
N ALA A 159 25.72 17.94 15.95
CA ALA A 159 25.41 18.57 14.66
C ALA A 159 26.66 19.15 13.97
N PRO A 160 26.94 18.77 12.71
CA PRO A 160 27.92 19.46 11.87
C PRO A 160 27.54 20.92 11.61
N ALA A 161 28.50 21.70 11.11
CA ALA A 161 28.23 23.06 10.66
C ALA A 161 27.16 23.09 9.56
N ASN A 162 26.34 24.15 9.53
CA ASN A 162 25.26 24.36 8.55
C ASN A 162 24.14 23.30 8.61
N SER A 163 23.93 22.66 9.76
CA SER A 163 22.80 21.76 9.96
C SER A 163 21.52 22.52 10.33
N PHE A 164 20.36 21.98 9.96
CA PHE A 164 19.11 22.28 10.64
C PHE A 164 19.10 21.53 11.98
N ILE A 165 18.93 22.23 13.10
CA ILE A 165 19.15 21.66 14.44
C ILE A 165 17.92 21.88 15.30
N ILE A 166 17.47 20.80 15.95
CA ILE A 166 16.46 20.82 17.00
C ILE A 166 17.19 20.66 18.32
N LYS A 167 16.99 21.62 19.22
CA LYS A 167 17.64 21.67 20.52
C LYS A 167 16.62 21.62 21.64
N ASP A 168 17.07 21.12 22.78
CA ASP A 168 16.31 21.22 24.03
C ASP A 168 16.41 22.63 24.64
N SER A 169 15.72 22.82 25.76
CA SER A 169 15.73 24.08 26.51
C SER A 169 17.08 24.43 27.15
N THR A 170 17.99 23.46 27.29
CA THR A 170 19.37 23.68 27.78
C THR A 170 20.36 23.99 26.66
N GLY A 171 19.93 23.86 25.40
CA GLY A 171 20.72 24.16 24.21
C GLY A 171 21.46 22.96 23.63
N ASP A 172 21.24 21.76 24.17
CA ASP A 172 21.80 20.51 23.67
C ASP A 172 21.05 20.05 22.42
N THR A 173 21.77 19.43 21.50
CA THR A 173 21.20 19.00 20.22
C THR A 173 20.48 17.66 20.39
N LYS A 174 19.19 17.61 20.05
CA LYS A 174 18.37 16.40 20.11
C LYS A 174 18.12 15.76 18.75
N ALA A 175 18.14 16.56 17.70
CA ALA A 175 18.13 16.06 16.35
C ALA A 175 18.79 17.07 15.42
N PHE A 176 19.31 16.60 14.30
CA PHE A 176 19.74 17.49 13.23
C PHE A 176 19.54 16.85 11.86
N ILE A 177 19.46 17.70 10.85
CA ILE A 177 19.64 17.33 9.44
C ILE A 177 20.82 18.13 8.91
N ASP A 178 21.87 17.44 8.47
CA ASP A 178 23.10 18.08 7.97
C ASP A 178 23.02 18.48 6.49
N SER A 179 24.09 19.09 5.97
CA SER A 179 24.18 19.53 4.58
C SER A 179 24.26 18.39 3.56
N ASP A 180 24.47 17.14 3.98
CA ASP A 180 24.41 15.96 3.11
C ASP A 180 23.01 15.31 3.15
N GLY A 181 22.12 15.80 4.02
CA GLY A 181 20.78 15.28 4.22
C GLY A 181 20.72 14.10 5.17
N ASN A 182 21.72 13.92 6.04
CA ASN A 182 21.67 12.90 7.09
C ASN A 182 20.84 13.40 8.25
N LEU A 183 19.86 12.60 8.68
CA LEU A 183 19.09 12.82 9.89
C LEU A 183 19.74 12.06 11.05
N CYS A 184 20.02 12.77 12.13
CA CYS A 184 20.34 12.17 13.43
C CYS A 184 19.23 12.50 14.41
N ILE A 185 18.75 11.51 15.16
CA ILE A 185 17.81 11.69 16.27
C ILE A 185 18.37 11.02 17.53
N GLU A 186 18.34 11.71 18.68
CA GLU A 186 18.73 11.14 19.99
C GLU A 186 17.67 10.18 20.54
N SER A 187 16.82 9.61 19.68
CA SER A 187 15.80 8.66 20.10
C SER A 187 16.42 7.37 20.62
N ALA A 188 15.81 6.79 21.67
CA ALA A 188 16.15 5.46 22.15
C ALA A 188 15.69 4.33 21.18
N THR A 189 14.91 4.65 20.14
CA THR A 189 14.41 3.71 19.11
C THR A 189 15.04 3.96 17.74
N SER A 190 14.95 2.98 16.83
CA SER A 190 15.43 3.12 15.44
C SER A 190 14.60 4.12 14.65
N CYS A 191 15.18 4.72 13.59
CA CYS A 191 14.42 5.55 12.65
C CYS A 191 13.20 4.82 12.07
N GLU A 192 13.37 3.55 11.72
CA GLU A 192 12.30 2.70 11.18
C GLU A 192 11.15 2.56 12.19
N ALA A 193 11.46 2.30 13.46
CA ALA A 193 10.47 2.17 14.52
C ALA A 193 9.75 3.49 14.85
N SER A 194 10.30 4.62 14.41
CA SER A 194 9.74 5.96 14.54
C SER A 194 8.88 6.40 13.34
N SER A 195 8.78 5.56 12.30
CA SER A 195 8.03 5.81 11.07
C SER A 195 6.74 5.01 10.99
N GLU A 196 5.84 5.38 10.07
CA GLU A 196 4.56 4.72 9.80
C GLU A 196 3.69 4.52 11.05
N GLN A 197 3.76 5.48 11.97
CA GLN A 197 2.98 5.45 13.21
C GLN A 197 1.51 5.71 12.92
N THR A 198 0.61 5.06 13.67
CA THR A 198 -0.84 5.30 13.54
C THR A 198 -1.23 6.75 13.88
N SER A 199 -0.49 7.37 14.79
CA SER A 199 -0.70 8.75 15.24
C SER A 199 0.52 9.27 15.98
N CYS A 200 0.78 10.57 15.90
CA CYS A 200 1.79 11.23 16.71
C CYS A 200 1.16 12.20 17.71
N THR A 201 1.84 12.40 18.84
CA THR A 201 1.44 13.35 19.87
C THR A 201 2.68 14.04 20.41
N SER A 202 2.69 15.37 20.34
CA SER A 202 3.78 16.17 20.89
C SER A 202 3.66 16.35 22.41
N PRO A 203 4.77 16.15 23.15
CA PRO A 203 4.93 16.74 24.48
C PRO A 203 5.19 18.25 24.38
N ASN A 204 5.23 18.92 25.54
CA ASN A 204 5.62 20.33 25.61
C ASN A 204 7.02 20.52 24.99
N ASP A 205 7.18 21.58 24.17
CA ASP A 205 8.41 21.93 23.46
C ASP A 205 8.86 20.86 22.45
N SER A 206 8.17 20.76 21.30
CA SER A 206 8.57 19.86 20.21
C SER A 206 8.66 20.60 18.88
N PHE A 207 9.47 20.10 17.96
CA PHE A 207 9.32 20.46 16.55
C PHE A 207 8.18 19.64 15.95
N ILE A 208 7.21 20.31 15.32
CA ILE A 208 5.95 19.69 14.89
C ILE A 208 5.64 20.09 13.44
N VAL A 209 5.34 19.10 12.61
CA VAL A 209 4.68 19.27 11.31
C VAL A 209 3.24 18.79 11.45
N LYS A 210 2.31 19.59 10.92
CA LYS A 210 0.87 19.29 10.94
C LYS A 210 0.30 19.14 9.54
N ASP A 211 -0.75 18.33 9.41
CA ASP A 211 -1.55 18.25 8.19
C ASP A 211 -2.54 19.42 8.06
N ASP A 212 -3.33 19.43 6.98
CA ASP A 212 -4.34 20.44 6.69
C ASP A 212 -5.52 20.43 7.69
N ALA A 213 -5.77 19.29 8.34
CA ALA A 213 -6.75 19.13 9.40
C ALA A 213 -6.22 19.53 10.79
N GLY A 214 -4.92 19.86 10.90
CA GLY A 214 -4.26 20.25 12.14
C GLY A 214 -3.77 19.08 13.00
N ASN A 215 -3.78 17.85 12.49
CA ASN A 215 -3.22 16.68 13.15
C ASN A 215 -1.69 16.73 13.08
N GLU A 216 -1.03 16.17 14.10
CA GLU A 216 0.43 16.10 14.17
C GLU A 216 0.91 14.86 13.43
N VAL A 217 1.66 15.09 12.34
CA VAL A 217 2.10 14.02 11.43
C VAL A 217 3.59 13.75 11.54
N ILE A 218 4.38 14.73 11.98
CA ILE A 218 5.78 14.56 12.36
C ILE A 218 6.03 15.32 13.65
N VAL A 219 6.60 14.64 14.63
CA VAL A 219 6.97 15.19 15.93
C VAL A 219 8.40 14.78 16.23
N ILE A 220 9.24 15.75 16.56
CA ILE A 220 10.55 15.51 17.16
C ILE A 220 10.52 16.15 18.55
N ASP A 221 10.50 15.30 19.56
CA ASP A 221 10.47 15.69 20.97
C ASP A 221 11.81 16.36 21.34
N SER A 222 11.77 17.64 21.72
CA SER A 222 12.99 18.37 22.06
C SER A 222 13.57 17.98 23.43
N THR A 223 12.89 17.17 24.23
CA THR A 223 13.41 16.71 25.54
C THR A 223 14.31 15.49 25.37
N ASN A 224 13.90 14.53 24.55
CA ASN A 224 14.56 13.23 24.43
C ASN A 224 15.00 12.88 23.00
N GLY A 225 14.69 13.70 21.99
CA GLY A 225 15.04 13.44 20.60
C GLY A 225 14.21 12.33 19.94
N ASN A 226 13.09 11.90 20.53
CA ASN A 226 12.23 10.90 19.93
C ASN A 226 11.52 11.46 18.70
N LEU A 227 11.64 10.72 17.60
CA LEU A 227 10.89 10.96 16.37
C LEU A 227 9.61 10.13 16.39
N CYS A 228 8.52 10.76 15.99
CA CYS A 228 7.29 10.10 15.55
C CYS A 228 6.90 10.66 14.20
N SER A 229 6.63 9.79 13.23
CA SER A 229 6.10 10.15 11.92
C SER A 229 4.98 9.20 11.53
N THR A 230 3.87 9.73 11.02
CA THR A 230 2.76 8.92 10.50
C THR A 230 3.03 8.37 9.10
N GLY A 231 4.04 8.90 8.41
CA GLY A 231 4.47 8.47 7.08
C GLY A 231 5.78 7.69 7.10
N GLY A 232 6.31 7.40 5.92
CA GLY A 232 7.59 6.70 5.77
C GLY A 232 8.80 7.64 5.93
N ILE A 233 9.96 7.06 6.30
CA ILE A 233 11.27 7.70 6.16
C ILE A 233 11.96 7.10 4.94
N TYR A 234 12.38 7.95 4.01
CA TYR A 234 13.00 7.54 2.76
C TYR A 234 14.42 8.09 2.69
N GLU A 235 15.38 7.19 2.82
CA GLU A 235 16.80 7.50 2.78
C GLU A 235 17.37 7.36 1.37
N SER A 236 18.54 7.96 1.12
CA SER A 236 19.23 7.88 -0.17
C SER A 236 18.34 8.22 -1.38
N SER A 237 17.37 9.10 -1.16
CA SER A 237 16.35 9.47 -2.13
C SER A 237 16.68 10.83 -2.74
N THR A 238 16.04 11.19 -3.85
CA THR A 238 16.13 12.55 -4.41
C THR A 238 15.02 13.40 -3.78
N PRO A 239 15.36 14.33 -2.87
CA PRO A 239 14.37 15.20 -2.23
C PRO A 239 13.68 16.12 -3.24
#